data_AF-A0A351H763-F1
#
_entry.id   AF-A0A351H763-F1
#
_cell.length_a   1.000
_cell.length_b   1.000
_cell.length_c   1.000
_cell.angle_alpha   90.00
_cell.angle_beta   90.00
_cell.angle_gamma   90.00
#
_symmetry.space_group_name_H-M   'P 1'
#
loop_
_entity.id
_entity.type
_entity.pdbx_description
1 polymer ?
#
loop_
_entity_poly.entity_id
_entity_poly.type
_entity_poly.pdbx_seq_one_letter_code
_entity_poly.pdbx_strand_id
1 'polypeptide(L)'
;MLNFHFKSDLSAIDRETLFGIIFAVVLYTAIMAAICLALYILRAIGIYKMSKTAGVEYPWLSFIPVANSFTLGRLAEKYHKNPIEKPAKYSVILLILHIVEKIIEILFAVFLCIAAVTSVREIMGAALYDEPIKLSAALSFIPLILSSFLLMLSALAFAIVKYIALWRVYASFDGKNAVLFTVLSVLFNFLEPVFLFVIRNNQPNFAPLGIYNPDNYEQ
;
A
#
# COMPACT_ATOMS: atom_id res chain seq x y z
N MET A 1 9.62 43.52 -21.21
CA MET A 1 8.44 43.06 -20.45
C MET A 1 7.82 41.93 -21.26
N LEU A 2 8.13 40.66 -20.96
CA LEU A 2 7.61 39.52 -21.72
C LEU A 2 6.19 39.20 -21.22
N ASN A 3 5.17 39.62 -21.96
CA ASN A 3 3.79 39.17 -21.77
C ASN A 3 3.63 37.78 -22.41
N PHE A 4 3.75 36.73 -21.62
CA PHE A 4 3.30 35.40 -22.02
C PHE A 4 1.76 35.37 -21.98
N HIS A 5 1.14 35.64 -23.13
CA HIS A 5 -0.28 35.37 -23.33
C HIS A 5 -0.50 33.85 -23.42
N PHE A 6 -0.62 33.18 -22.27
CA PHE A 6 -1.09 31.80 -22.21
C PHE A 6 -2.61 31.78 -22.42
N LYS A 7 -3.04 31.95 -23.67
CA LYS A 7 -4.44 31.74 -24.03
C LYS A 7 -4.63 30.23 -24.20
N SER A 8 -4.93 29.53 -23.11
CA SER A 8 -5.38 28.15 -23.19
C SER A 8 -6.79 28.13 -23.78
N ASP A 9 -6.90 28.13 -25.10
CA ASP A 9 -8.15 27.88 -25.81
C ASP A 9 -8.52 26.40 -25.60
N LEU A 10 -9.02 26.06 -24.40
CA LEU A 10 -9.59 24.75 -24.06
C LEU A 10 -10.77 24.41 -25.00
N SER A 11 -11.36 25.45 -25.61
CA SER A 11 -12.37 25.41 -26.67
C SER A 11 -11.84 24.92 -28.03
N ALA A 12 -10.53 24.83 -28.22
CA ALA A 12 -9.91 24.35 -29.46
C ALA A 12 -9.71 22.83 -29.50
N ILE A 13 -10.02 22.10 -28.42
CA ILE A 13 -10.00 20.64 -28.41
C ILE A 13 -11.21 20.16 -29.22
N ASP A 14 -10.95 19.68 -30.44
CA ASP A 14 -11.99 19.06 -31.25
C ASP A 14 -12.48 17.75 -30.62
N ARG A 15 -13.71 17.37 -30.97
CA ARG A 15 -14.39 16.20 -30.40
C ARG A 15 -13.59 14.91 -30.58
N GLU A 16 -12.89 14.75 -31.70
CA GLU A 16 -12.10 13.56 -31.98
C GLU A 16 -10.87 13.49 -31.07
N THR A 17 -10.18 14.62 -30.87
CA THR A 17 -9.08 14.73 -29.91
C THR A 17 -9.55 14.45 -28.49
N LEU A 18 -10.71 14.97 -28.07
CA LEU A 18 -11.29 14.69 -26.75
C LEU A 18 -11.58 13.20 -26.55
N PHE A 19 -12.21 12.55 -27.53
CA PHE A 19 -12.45 11.10 -27.48
C PHE A 19 -11.15 10.30 -27.45
N GLY A 20 -10.14 10.70 -28.23
CA GLY A 20 -8.81 10.08 -28.21
C GLY A 20 -8.16 10.15 -26.83
N ILE A 21 -8.23 11.31 -26.16
CA ILE A 21 -7.69 11.49 -24.80
C ILE A 21 -8.45 10.61 -23.80
N ILE A 22 -9.79 10.61 -23.82
CA ILE A 22 -10.61 9.80 -22.91
C ILE A 22 -10.28 8.31 -23.12
N PHE A 23 -10.24 7.84 -24.37
CA PHE A 23 -9.90 6.47 -24.70
C PHE A 23 -8.49 6.10 -24.19
N ALA A 24 -7.50 6.97 -24.37
CA ALA A 24 -6.15 6.74 -23.87
C ALA A 24 -6.10 6.65 -22.33
N VAL A 25 -6.82 7.52 -21.62
CA VAL A 25 -6.92 7.49 -20.14
C VAL A 25 -7.61 6.21 -19.67
N VAL A 26 -8.70 5.81 -20.31
CA VAL A 26 -9.42 4.56 -19.99
C VAL A 26 -8.54 3.34 -20.25
N LEU A 27 -7.82 3.31 -21.38
CA LEU A 27 -6.91 2.22 -21.72
C LEU A 27 -5.75 2.14 -20.72
N TYR A 28 -5.13 3.28 -20.39
CA TYR A 28 -4.06 3.36 -19.40
C TYR A 28 -4.52 2.86 -18.02
N THR A 29 -5.68 3.34 -17.55
CA THR A 29 -6.23 2.92 -16.24
C THR A 29 -6.60 1.44 -16.22
N ALA A 30 -7.15 0.90 -17.31
CA ALA A 30 -7.46 -0.53 -17.44
C ALA A 30 -6.19 -1.40 -17.39
N ILE A 31 -5.13 -1.02 -18.12
CA ILE A 31 -3.85 -1.74 -18.10
C ILE A 31 -3.22 -1.70 -16.70
N MET A 32 -3.20 -0.53 -16.06
CA MET A 32 -2.68 -0.39 -14.70
C MET A 32 -3.47 -1.21 -13.69
N ALA A 33 -4.80 -1.24 -13.80
CA ALA A 33 -5.65 -2.07 -12.95
C ALA A 33 -5.36 -3.57 -13.13
N ALA A 34 -5.17 -4.03 -14.37
CA ALA A 34 -4.81 -5.42 -14.66
C ALA A 34 -3.45 -5.81 -14.06
N ILE A 35 -2.44 -4.94 -14.16
CA ILE A 35 -1.12 -5.15 -13.55
C ILE A 35 -1.23 -5.21 -12.02
N CYS A 36 -1.95 -4.27 -11.40
CA CYS A 36 -2.18 -4.26 -9.95
C CYS A 36 -2.88 -5.54 -9.47
N LEU A 37 -3.88 -6.02 -10.22
CA LEU A 37 -4.59 -7.26 -9.91
C LEU A 37 -3.67 -8.47 -10.01
N ALA A 38 -2.85 -8.56 -11.07
CA ALA A 38 -1.89 -9.64 -11.23
C ALA A 38 -0.87 -9.69 -10.07
N LEU A 39 -0.30 -8.53 -9.70
CA LEU A 39 0.62 -8.41 -8.57
C LEU A 39 -0.07 -8.76 -7.24
N TYR A 40 -1.31 -8.34 -7.04
CA TYR A 40 -2.09 -8.69 -5.86
C TYR A 40 -2.27 -10.21 -5.74
N ILE A 41 -2.62 -10.90 -6.83
CA ILE A 41 -2.79 -12.35 -6.86
C ILE A 41 -1.46 -13.06 -6.56
N LEU A 42 -0.34 -12.61 -7.15
CA LEU A 42 0.98 -13.17 -6.85
C LEU A 42 1.33 -13.05 -5.37
N ARG A 43 1.10 -11.86 -4.78
CA ARG A 43 1.28 -11.62 -3.34
C ARG A 43 0.44 -12.59 -2.51
N ALA A 44 -0.86 -12.69 -2.81
CA ALA A 44 -1.79 -13.52 -2.09
C ALA A 44 -1.39 -15.01 -2.14
N ILE A 45 -1.04 -15.52 -3.32
CA ILE A 45 -0.57 -16.90 -3.50
C ILE A 45 0.74 -17.15 -2.75
N GLY A 46 1.69 -16.20 -2.80
CA GLY A 46 2.95 -16.29 -2.09
C GLY A 46 2.72 -16.43 -0.58
N ILE A 47 1.98 -15.50 0.01
CA ILE A 47 1.65 -15.52 1.44
C ILE A 47 0.84 -16.78 1.79
N TYR A 48 -0.17 -17.14 1.00
CA TYR A 48 -1.00 -18.32 1.23
C TYR A 48 -0.17 -19.62 1.34
N LYS A 49 0.72 -19.86 0.37
CA LYS A 49 1.56 -21.06 0.32
C LYS A 49 2.53 -21.08 1.50
N MET A 50 3.21 -19.97 1.77
CA MET A 50 4.12 -19.86 2.91
C MET A 50 3.41 -20.05 4.25
N SER A 51 2.23 -19.47 4.44
CA SER A 51 1.42 -19.64 5.65
C SER A 51 0.93 -21.07 5.83
N LYS A 52 0.61 -21.79 4.75
CA LYS A 52 0.30 -23.23 4.82
C LYS A 52 1.52 -24.04 5.25
N THR A 53 2.68 -23.82 4.64
CA THR A 53 3.93 -24.50 5.00
C THR A 53 4.35 -24.19 6.45
N ALA A 54 4.11 -22.97 6.92
CA ALA A 54 4.43 -22.53 8.27
C ALA A 54 3.44 -22.99 9.36
N GLY A 55 2.36 -23.68 9.00
CA GLY A 55 1.29 -24.07 9.95
C GLY A 55 0.66 -22.85 10.65
N VAL A 56 0.45 -21.76 9.90
CA VAL A 56 -0.23 -20.55 10.40
C VAL A 56 -1.74 -20.73 10.27
N GLU A 57 -2.50 -20.30 11.28
CA GLU A 57 -3.96 -20.32 11.24
C GLU A 57 -4.52 -19.37 10.16
N TYR A 58 -5.58 -19.80 9.48
CA TYR A 58 -6.29 -19.04 8.45
C TYR A 58 -5.43 -18.51 7.27
N PRO A 59 -4.65 -19.36 6.54
CA PRO A 59 -3.85 -18.93 5.40
C PRO A 59 -4.64 -18.24 4.28
N TRP A 60 -5.92 -18.59 4.14
CA TRP A 60 -6.83 -18.10 3.11
C TRP A 60 -7.13 -16.59 3.23
N LEU A 61 -6.95 -15.99 4.42
CA LEU A 61 -7.10 -14.54 4.63
C LEU A 61 -6.12 -13.69 3.79
N SER A 62 -5.05 -14.32 3.26
CA SER A 62 -4.14 -13.70 2.28
C SER A 62 -4.82 -13.17 1.00
N PHE A 63 -6.00 -13.70 0.64
CA PHE A 63 -6.80 -13.28 -0.52
C PHE A 63 -7.83 -12.19 -0.21
N ILE A 64 -8.00 -11.81 1.05
CA ILE A 64 -8.91 -10.73 1.42
C ILE A 64 -8.09 -9.44 1.57
N PRO A 65 -8.44 -8.35 0.86
CA PRO A 65 -7.85 -7.04 1.09
C PRO A 65 -7.95 -6.65 2.56
N VAL A 66 -6.98 -5.89 3.07
CA VAL A 66 -6.84 -5.59 4.51
C VAL A 66 -6.44 -6.79 5.37
N ALA A 67 -7.16 -7.93 5.32
CA ALA A 67 -6.85 -9.11 6.12
C ALA A 67 -5.56 -9.83 5.70
N ASN A 68 -5.06 -9.60 4.48
CA ASN A 68 -3.78 -10.15 4.06
C ASN A 68 -2.59 -9.68 4.94
N SER A 69 -2.70 -8.52 5.59
CA SER A 69 -1.67 -7.99 6.49
C SER A 69 -1.65 -8.75 7.81
N PHE A 70 -2.81 -9.24 8.25
CA PHE A 70 -2.92 -10.15 9.39
C PHE A 70 -2.17 -11.46 9.13
N THR A 71 -2.41 -12.11 7.99
CA THR A 71 -1.74 -13.37 7.62
C THR A 71 -0.23 -13.18 7.46
N LEU A 72 0.19 -12.07 6.83
CA LEU A 72 1.61 -11.71 6.75
C LEU A 72 2.23 -11.52 8.13
N GLY A 73 1.53 -10.83 9.04
CA GLY A 73 1.97 -10.63 10.41
C GLY A 73 2.04 -11.94 11.21
N ARG A 74 1.09 -12.86 11.04
CA ARG A 74 1.14 -14.21 11.65
C ARG A 74 2.33 -15.01 11.14
N LEU A 75 2.68 -14.85 9.87
CA LEU A 75 3.86 -15.48 9.28
C LEU A 75 5.14 -14.87 9.86
N ALA A 76 5.20 -13.54 10.01
CA ALA A 76 6.32 -12.83 10.63
C ALA A 76 6.50 -13.14 12.12
N GLU A 77 5.41 -13.44 12.84
CA GLU A 77 5.42 -13.88 14.24
C GLU A 77 6.13 -15.23 14.45
N LYS A 78 6.17 -16.09 13.42
CA LYS A 78 6.88 -17.37 13.49
C LYS A 78 8.39 -17.21 13.55
N TYR A 79 8.93 -16.06 13.11
CA TYR A 79 10.35 -15.78 13.20
C TYR A 79 10.78 -15.56 14.66
N HIS A 80 11.75 -16.35 15.12
CA HIS A 80 12.35 -16.25 16.45
C HIS A 80 13.81 -15.83 16.31
N LYS A 81 14.14 -14.66 16.88
CA LYS A 81 15.53 -14.24 17.04
C LYS A 81 16.20 -15.00 18.21
N ASN A 82 15.46 -15.11 19.31
CA ASN A 82 15.86 -15.75 20.56
C ASN A 82 14.73 -16.70 21.01
N PRO A 83 15.02 -17.90 21.57
CA PRO A 83 14.00 -18.88 21.98
C PRO A 83 13.10 -18.41 23.13
N ILE A 84 13.61 -17.49 23.94
CA ILE A 84 13.00 -17.06 25.21
C ILE A 84 12.10 -15.83 24.99
N GLU A 85 12.31 -15.09 23.90
CA GLU A 85 11.56 -13.87 23.62
C GLU A 85 10.18 -14.18 23.03
N LYS A 86 9.14 -13.62 23.65
CA LYS A 86 7.79 -13.66 23.07
C LYS A 86 7.77 -12.81 21.81
N PRO A 87 7.36 -13.35 20.64
CA PRO A 87 7.28 -12.56 19.43
C PRO A 87 6.21 -11.47 19.59
N ALA A 88 6.52 -10.26 19.10
CA ALA A 88 5.53 -9.19 19.03
C ALA A 88 4.35 -9.62 18.14
N LYS A 89 3.13 -9.17 18.47
CA LYS A 89 1.89 -9.54 17.78
C LYS A 89 1.71 -8.79 16.44
N TYR A 90 2.62 -9.01 15.49
CA TYR A 90 2.60 -8.35 14.17
C TYR A 90 1.28 -8.53 13.43
N SER A 91 0.61 -9.67 13.59
CA SER A 91 -0.69 -9.95 12.97
C SER A 91 -1.75 -8.92 13.34
N VAL A 92 -1.90 -8.63 14.63
CA VAL A 92 -2.87 -7.68 15.16
C VAL A 92 -2.43 -6.24 14.88
N ILE A 93 -1.15 -5.93 15.08
CA ILE A 93 -0.61 -4.57 14.85
C ILE A 93 -0.79 -4.17 13.38
N LEU A 94 -0.38 -5.03 12.44
CA LEU A 94 -0.53 -4.76 11.01
C LEU A 94 -1.98 -4.68 10.57
N LEU A 95 -2.86 -5.50 11.14
CA LEU A 95 -4.29 -5.46 10.81
C LEU A 95 -4.92 -4.14 11.25
N ILE A 96 -4.75 -3.75 12.52
CA ILE A 96 -5.31 -2.51 13.07
C ILE A 96 -4.76 -1.32 12.30
N LEU A 97 -3.46 -1.27 12.07
CA LEU A 97 -2.82 -0.15 11.39
C LEU A 97 -3.30 -0.02 9.93
N HIS A 98 -3.53 -1.14 9.25
CA HIS A 98 -4.10 -1.14 7.89
C HIS A 98 -5.57 -0.69 7.89
N ILE A 99 -6.38 -1.13 8.86
CA ILE A 99 -7.77 -0.68 8.99
C ILE A 99 -7.83 0.83 9.25
N VAL A 100 -7.01 1.33 10.17
CA VAL A 100 -6.93 2.76 10.49
C VAL A 100 -6.50 3.58 9.27
N GLU A 101 -5.50 3.11 8.54
CA GLU A 101 -5.04 3.78 7.30
C GLU A 101 -6.15 3.84 6.25
N LYS A 102 -6.95 2.78 6.08
CA LYS A 102 -8.10 2.78 5.16
C LYS A 102 -9.22 3.72 5.60
N ILE A 103 -9.46 3.86 6.90
CA ILE A 103 -10.44 4.84 7.42
C ILE A 103 -9.97 6.27 7.13
N ILE A 104 -8.68 6.57 7.36
CA ILE A 104 -8.11 7.89 7.09
C ILE A 104 -8.13 8.19 5.58
N GLU A 105 -7.86 7.20 4.73
CA GLU A 105 -7.96 7.33 3.28
C GLU A 105 -9.38 7.68 2.83
N ILE A 106 -10.40 7.01 3.38
CA ILE A 106 -11.81 7.32 3.10
C ILE A 106 -12.15 8.75 3.53
N LEU A 107 -11.71 9.17 4.73
CA LEU A 107 -11.92 10.55 5.21
C LEU A 107 -11.24 11.58 4.31
N PHE A 108 -9.99 11.33 3.90
CA PHE A 108 -9.27 12.17 2.95
C PHE A 108 -10.01 12.27 1.61
N ALA A 109 -10.51 11.16 1.07
CA ALA A 109 -11.30 11.14 -0.17
C ALA A 109 -12.59 11.97 -0.05
N VAL A 110 -13.28 11.91 1.09
CA VAL A 110 -14.46 12.74 1.35
C VAL A 110 -14.09 14.23 1.36
N PHE A 111 -13.03 14.62 2.07
CA PHE A 111 -12.58 16.02 2.07
C PHE A 111 -12.10 16.49 0.70
N LEU A 112 -11.47 15.60 -0.08
CA LEU A 112 -11.06 15.89 -1.45
C LEU A 112 -12.27 16.17 -2.34
N CYS A 113 -13.33 15.35 -2.24
CA CYS A 113 -14.57 15.57 -2.97
C CYS A 113 -15.23 16.89 -2.58
N ILE A 114 -15.29 17.21 -1.29
CA ILE A 114 -15.86 18.48 -0.81
C ILE A 114 -15.07 19.66 -1.38
N ALA A 115 -13.74 19.64 -1.26
CA ALA A 115 -12.86 20.70 -1.77
C ALA A 115 -12.93 20.85 -3.31
N ALA A 116 -13.06 19.74 -4.03
CA ALA A 116 -13.25 19.75 -5.48
C ALA A 116 -14.59 20.38 -5.87
N VAL A 117 -15.68 20.02 -5.19
CA VAL A 117 -17.01 20.57 -5.47
C VAL A 117 -17.08 22.06 -5.12
N THR A 118 -16.53 22.48 -3.97
CA THR A 118 -16.49 23.89 -3.58
C THR A 118 -15.67 24.72 -4.56
N SER A 119 -14.48 24.25 -4.96
CA SER A 119 -13.64 24.97 -5.92
C SER A 119 -14.30 25.12 -7.30
N VAL A 120 -14.92 24.06 -7.83
CA VAL A 120 -15.65 24.13 -9.11
C VAL A 120 -16.81 25.12 -9.03
N ARG A 121 -17.62 25.07 -7.97
CA ARG A 121 -18.77 25.98 -7.79
C ARG A 121 -18.34 27.45 -7.75
N GLU A 122 -17.23 27.74 -7.11
CA GLU A 122 -16.73 29.12 -6.95
C GLU A 122 -16.12 29.64 -8.25
N ILE A 123 -15.37 28.80 -8.98
CA ILE A 123 -14.86 29.15 -10.31
C ILE A 123 -16.02 29.41 -11.28
N MET A 124 -17.04 28.55 -11.28
CA MET A 124 -18.23 28.74 -12.12
C MET A 124 -19.02 29.99 -11.72
N GLY A 125 -19.15 30.27 -10.43
CA GLY A 125 -19.79 31.48 -9.90
C GLY A 125 -19.13 32.75 -10.42
N ALA A 126 -17.82 32.85 -10.25
CA ALA A 126 -17.04 33.98 -10.73
C ALA A 126 -17.05 34.11 -12.26
N ALA A 127 -16.97 32.98 -12.99
CA ALA A 127 -16.89 33.00 -14.45
C ALA A 127 -18.22 33.32 -15.16
N LEU A 128 -19.35 32.87 -14.61
CA LEU A 128 -20.66 32.97 -15.27
C LEU A 128 -21.52 34.11 -14.73
N TYR A 129 -21.36 34.46 -13.46
CA TYR A 129 -22.25 35.38 -12.76
C TYR A 129 -21.51 36.58 -12.14
N ASP A 130 -20.20 36.71 -12.38
CA ASP A 130 -19.34 37.76 -11.80
C ASP A 130 -19.39 37.81 -10.26
N GLU A 131 -19.69 36.64 -9.64
CA GLU A 131 -19.73 36.50 -8.19
C GLU A 131 -18.30 36.59 -7.61
N PRO A 132 -18.09 37.36 -6.53
CA PRO A 132 -16.78 37.43 -5.90
C PRO A 132 -16.41 36.07 -5.29
N ILE A 133 -15.16 35.65 -5.48
CA ILE A 133 -14.64 34.39 -4.92
C ILE A 133 -14.70 34.46 -3.40
N LYS A 134 -15.43 33.52 -2.79
CA LYS A 134 -15.64 33.50 -1.34
C LYS A 134 -14.49 32.83 -0.62
N LEU A 135 -14.14 33.35 0.54
CA LEU A 135 -13.12 32.76 1.42
C LEU A 135 -13.48 31.33 1.85
N SER A 136 -14.76 30.96 1.87
CA SER A 136 -15.23 29.59 2.15
C SER A 136 -14.63 28.54 1.23
N ALA A 137 -14.31 28.90 -0.01
CA ALA A 137 -13.62 28.03 -0.96
C ALA A 137 -12.24 27.64 -0.42
N ALA A 138 -11.46 28.63 0.02
CA ALA A 138 -10.12 28.44 0.57
C ALA A 138 -10.15 27.66 1.89
N LEU A 139 -11.16 27.90 2.74
CA LEU A 139 -11.30 27.19 4.02
C LEU A 139 -11.56 25.68 3.85
N SER A 140 -12.16 25.25 2.74
CA SER A 140 -12.40 23.82 2.47
C SER A 140 -11.11 23.00 2.27
N PHE A 141 -9.98 23.65 1.99
CA PHE A 141 -8.68 23.00 1.87
C PHE A 141 -8.01 22.72 3.22
N ILE A 142 -8.39 23.41 4.30
CA ILE A 142 -7.82 23.18 5.63
C ILE A 142 -7.99 21.73 6.09
N PRO A 143 -9.21 21.14 6.12
CA PRO A 143 -9.37 19.74 6.50
C PRO A 143 -8.69 18.78 5.50
N LEU A 144 -8.60 19.13 4.22
CA LEU A 144 -7.89 18.34 3.21
C LEU A 144 -6.38 18.28 3.51
N ILE A 145 -5.77 19.42 3.84
CA ILE A 145 -4.36 19.50 4.19
C ILE A 145 -4.08 18.76 5.50
N LEU A 146 -4.91 18.93 6.52
CA LEU A 146 -4.73 18.23 7.81
C LEU A 146 -4.86 16.71 7.64
N SER A 147 -5.84 16.25 6.87
CA SER A 147 -6.02 14.82 6.59
C SER A 147 -4.90 14.24 5.70
N SER A 148 -4.29 15.03 4.80
CA SER A 148 -3.15 14.57 4.00
C SER A 148 -1.90 14.33 4.85
N PHE A 149 -1.61 15.21 5.82
CA PHE A 149 -0.53 14.99 6.78
C PHE A 149 -0.79 13.75 7.64
N LEU A 150 -2.03 13.56 8.10
CA LEU A 150 -2.40 12.39 8.87
C LEU A 150 -2.23 11.10 8.07
N LEU A 151 -2.64 11.11 6.80
CA LEU A 151 -2.49 9.98 5.88
C LEU A 151 -1.00 9.64 5.66
N MET A 152 -0.15 10.65 5.47
CA MET A 152 1.29 10.46 5.29
C MET A 152 1.94 9.84 6.55
N LEU A 153 1.56 10.31 7.73
CA LEU A 153 2.06 9.75 9.00
C LEU A 153 1.58 8.32 9.23
N SER A 154 0.30 8.02 8.98
CA SER A 154 -0.23 6.66 9.12
C SER A 154 0.38 5.70 8.08
N ALA A 155 0.57 6.14 6.85
CA ALA A 155 1.20 5.35 5.79
C ALA A 155 2.67 5.03 6.13
N LEU A 156 3.41 6.00 6.69
CA LEU A 156 4.78 5.78 7.15
C LEU A 156 4.84 4.78 8.30
N ALA A 157 3.98 4.93 9.31
CA ALA A 157 3.89 3.98 10.42
C ALA A 157 3.57 2.56 9.92
N PHE A 158 2.60 2.44 8.99
CA PHE A 158 2.25 1.17 8.37
C PHE A 158 3.42 0.56 7.61
N ALA A 159 4.11 1.35 6.79
CA ALA A 159 5.24 0.90 5.99
C ALA A 159 6.37 0.36 6.88
N ILE A 160 6.73 1.05 7.96
CA ILE A 160 7.79 0.61 8.88
C ILE A 160 7.47 -0.77 9.45
N VAL A 161 6.27 -0.96 10.02
CA VAL A 161 5.89 -2.25 10.61
C VAL A 161 5.77 -3.33 9.53
N LYS A 162 5.22 -3.00 8.36
CA LYS A 162 5.09 -3.91 7.22
C LYS A 162 6.45 -4.42 6.78
N TYR A 163 7.44 -3.54 6.61
CA TYR A 163 8.77 -3.93 6.12
C TYR A 163 9.59 -4.68 7.17
N ILE A 164 9.40 -4.41 8.47
CA ILE A 164 9.99 -5.24 9.53
C ILE A 164 9.39 -6.66 9.48
N ALA A 165 8.07 -6.77 9.36
CA ALA A 165 7.40 -8.06 9.24
C ALA A 165 7.82 -8.79 7.96
N LEU A 166 7.93 -8.07 6.85
CA LEU A 166 8.34 -8.60 5.56
C LEU A 166 9.78 -9.13 5.60
N TRP A 167 10.70 -8.39 6.21
CA TRP A 167 12.08 -8.84 6.40
C TRP A 167 12.12 -10.15 7.20
N ARG A 168 11.32 -10.29 8.27
CA ARG A 168 11.23 -11.53 9.05
C ARG A 168 10.76 -12.71 8.19
N VAL A 169 9.75 -12.49 7.34
CA VAL A 169 9.28 -13.51 6.40
C VAL A 169 10.38 -13.88 5.42
N TYR A 170 11.04 -12.90 4.79
CA TYR A 170 12.16 -13.18 3.90
C TYR A 170 13.31 -13.90 4.61
N ALA A 171 13.65 -13.51 5.83
CA ALA A 171 14.68 -14.16 6.63
C ALA A 171 14.35 -15.62 6.95
N SER A 172 13.08 -15.95 7.13
CA SER A 172 12.64 -17.33 7.36
C SER A 172 12.67 -18.20 6.12
N PHE A 173 12.33 -17.66 4.93
CA PHE A 173 12.21 -18.47 3.71
C PHE A 173 13.43 -18.40 2.79
N ASP A 174 14.21 -17.31 2.83
CA ASP A 174 15.46 -17.12 2.11
C ASP A 174 16.39 -16.16 2.88
N GLY A 175 16.98 -16.66 3.96
CA GLY A 175 17.84 -15.88 4.86
C GLY A 175 19.04 -15.22 4.16
N LYS A 176 19.57 -15.84 3.10
CA LYS A 176 20.71 -15.31 2.35
C LYS A 176 20.37 -14.01 1.62
N ASN A 177 19.18 -13.95 1.02
CA ASN A 177 18.75 -12.82 0.20
C ASN A 177 17.77 -11.87 0.92
N ALA A 178 17.45 -12.12 2.19
CA ALA A 178 16.41 -11.41 2.91
C ALA A 178 16.58 -9.87 2.94
N VAL A 179 17.80 -9.39 3.17
CA VAL A 179 18.11 -7.95 3.17
C VAL A 179 17.91 -7.37 1.77
N LEU A 180 18.42 -8.05 0.74
CA LEU A 180 18.29 -7.63 -0.66
C LEU A 180 16.81 -7.52 -1.06
N PHE A 181 16.01 -8.56 -0.78
CA PHE A 181 14.58 -8.55 -1.09
C PHE A 181 13.83 -7.46 -0.34
N THR A 182 14.19 -7.19 0.92
CA THR A 182 13.57 -6.10 1.69
C THR A 182 13.91 -4.74 1.09
N VAL A 183 15.19 -4.47 0.83
CA VAL A 183 15.64 -3.19 0.26
C VAL A 183 15.01 -2.96 -1.11
N LEU A 184 15.02 -3.97 -1.98
CA LEU A 184 14.36 -3.89 -3.29
C LEU A 184 12.86 -3.69 -3.17
N SER A 185 12.20 -4.30 -2.18
CA SER A 185 10.77 -4.10 -1.92
C SER A 185 10.46 -2.68 -1.43
N VAL A 186 11.35 -2.06 -0.66
CA VAL A 186 11.21 -0.68 -0.18
C VAL A 186 11.41 0.32 -1.33
N LEU A 187 12.43 0.12 -2.16
CA LEU A 187 12.72 1.00 -3.31
C LEU A 187 11.73 0.80 -4.46
N PHE A 188 11.30 -0.43 -4.68
CA PHE A 188 10.42 -0.85 -5.76
C PHE A 188 9.27 -1.69 -5.19
N ASN A 189 8.23 -1.00 -4.70
CA ASN A 189 7.07 -1.62 -4.05
C ASN A 189 6.42 -2.76 -4.87
N PHE A 190 6.50 -2.72 -6.19
CA PHE A 190 5.93 -3.74 -7.08
C PHE A 190 6.70 -5.08 -7.06
N LEU A 191 7.94 -5.11 -6.55
CA LEU A 191 8.75 -6.33 -6.46
C LEU A 191 8.38 -7.22 -5.27
N GLU A 192 7.82 -6.65 -4.20
CA GLU A 192 7.42 -7.41 -2.99
C GLU A 192 6.54 -8.63 -3.33
N PRO A 193 5.44 -8.49 -4.10
CA PRO A 193 4.64 -9.62 -4.55
C PRO A 193 5.43 -10.70 -5.31
N VAL A 194 6.38 -10.26 -6.14
CA VAL A 194 7.19 -11.16 -6.97
C VAL A 194 8.13 -11.97 -6.08
N PHE A 195 8.84 -11.34 -5.15
CA PHE A 195 9.73 -12.05 -4.22
C PHE A 195 8.97 -13.03 -3.33
N LEU A 196 7.85 -12.60 -2.75
CA LEU A 196 6.99 -13.47 -1.94
C LEU A 196 6.51 -14.67 -2.74
N PHE A 197 6.18 -14.48 -4.02
CA PHE A 197 5.81 -15.57 -4.90
C PHE A 197 7.01 -16.47 -5.20
N VAL A 198 8.18 -15.94 -5.57
CA VAL A 198 9.37 -16.73 -5.94
C VAL A 198 9.82 -17.65 -4.81
N ILE A 199 9.93 -17.15 -3.57
CA ILE A 199 10.44 -17.93 -2.44
C ILE A 199 9.39 -18.83 -1.77
N ARG A 200 8.13 -18.81 -2.24
CA ARG A 200 6.99 -19.42 -1.54
C ARG A 200 7.10 -20.92 -1.27
N ASN A 201 7.94 -21.61 -2.05
CA ASN A 201 8.13 -23.06 -1.97
C ASN A 201 9.34 -23.46 -1.10
N ASN A 202 10.09 -22.49 -0.58
CA ASN A 202 11.24 -22.77 0.27
C ASN A 202 10.78 -23.33 1.63
N GLN A 203 11.59 -24.19 2.22
CA GLN A 203 11.35 -24.68 3.58
C GLN A 203 11.75 -23.60 4.58
N PRO A 204 10.85 -23.19 5.49
CA PRO A 204 11.14 -22.10 6.39
C PRO A 204 12.09 -22.53 7.51
N ASN A 205 13.11 -21.71 7.76
CA ASN A 205 13.89 -21.74 8.98
C ASN A 205 13.46 -20.58 9.89
N PHE A 206 12.73 -20.88 10.95
CA PHE A 206 12.21 -19.87 11.88
C PHE A 206 13.23 -19.43 12.95
N ALA A 207 14.39 -20.08 13.04
CA ALA A 207 15.47 -19.75 13.96
C ALA A 207 16.83 -19.65 13.21
N PRO A 208 16.98 -18.68 12.28
CA PRO A 208 18.16 -18.61 11.41
C PRO A 208 19.47 -18.25 12.13
N LEU A 209 19.42 -17.82 13.40
CA LEU A 209 20.60 -17.51 14.23
C LEU A 209 21.06 -18.66 15.14
N GLY A 210 20.45 -19.85 15.03
CA GLY A 210 21.05 -21.09 15.54
C GLY A 210 21.21 -21.20 17.07
N ILE A 211 20.18 -20.88 17.85
CA ILE A 211 20.16 -21.28 19.28
C ILE A 211 18.87 -22.05 19.54
N TYR A 212 18.97 -23.38 19.41
CA TYR A 212 18.22 -24.46 20.07
C TYR A 212 17.98 -25.60 19.08
N ASN A 213 18.87 -26.60 19.13
CA ASN A 213 18.58 -27.94 18.63
C ASN A 213 18.38 -28.85 19.87
N PRO A 214 17.14 -29.29 20.18
CA PRO A 214 16.91 -30.26 21.26
C PRO A 214 17.58 -31.61 20.98
N ASP A 215 17.86 -31.94 19.71
CA ASP A 215 18.31 -33.27 19.29
C ASP A 215 19.84 -33.45 19.34
N ASN A 216 20.59 -32.42 19.71
CA ASN A 216 22.06 -32.46 19.80
C ASN A 216 22.59 -33.13 21.09
N TYR A 217 21.73 -33.71 21.93
CA TYR A 217 22.10 -34.37 23.19
C TYR A 217 21.64 -35.83 23.29
N GLU A 218 21.03 -36.38 22.23
CA GLU A 218 20.53 -37.77 22.18
C GLU A 218 21.23 -38.64 21.10
N GLN A 219 22.49 -38.34 20.76
CA GLN A 219 23.33 -39.21 19.93
C GLN A 219 24.68 -39.50 20.59
#